data_AF-A0A484M8F6-F1
#
_entry.id   AF-A0A484M8F6-F1
#
_cell.length_a   1.000
_cell.length_b   1.000
_cell.length_c   1.000
_cell.angle_alpha   90.00
_cell.angle_beta   90.00
_cell.angle_gamma   90.00
#
_symmetry.space_group_name_H-M   'P 1'
#
loop_
_entity.id
_entity.type
_entity.pdbx_description
1 polymer ?
#
loop_
_entity_poly.entity_id
_entity_poly.type
_entity_poly.pdbx_seq_one_letter_code
_entity_poly.pdbx_strand_id
1 'polypeptide(L)'
;MHEYFPPSAIAKIKRSIQSFSQNSTESLSEAWERFKDLKIKCPPALIDPDSLMFHFYQGLLVSSKKELDHSSKVGSFLDMTPEENEELVEKLTSNAKYWYEDRVPQQKAGMYEVDTFTALKASMESLIKRTIQDQFSASSHPNKQHESIAQANAYYQGGSSSHQNELVLSCESCTGADLTS
;
A
#
# COMPACT_ATOMS: atom_id res chain seq x y z
N MET A 1 -53.36 25.57 3.08
CA MET A 1 -53.56 25.16 1.67
C MET A 1 -53.11 23.71 1.59
N HIS A 2 -54.02 22.75 1.46
CA HIS A 2 -53.62 21.35 1.24
C HIS A 2 -53.11 21.27 -0.20
N GLU A 3 -51.80 21.09 -0.37
CA GLU A 3 -51.26 20.67 -1.66
C GLU A 3 -51.98 19.37 -2.04
N TYR A 4 -52.81 19.45 -3.08
CA TYR A 4 -53.51 18.28 -3.59
C TYR A 4 -52.49 17.45 -4.38
N PHE A 5 -51.83 16.53 -3.69
CA PHE A 5 -51.03 15.51 -4.35
C PHE A 5 -51.97 14.43 -4.91
N PRO A 6 -51.94 14.15 -6.21
CA PRO A 6 -52.79 13.12 -6.78
C PRO A 6 -52.49 11.77 -6.10
N PRO A 7 -53.49 11.00 -5.65
CA PRO A 7 -53.29 9.75 -4.92
C PRO A 7 -52.38 8.74 -5.64
N SER A 8 -52.38 8.75 -6.97
CA SER A 8 -51.51 7.92 -7.80
C SER A 8 -50.02 8.28 -7.66
N ALA A 9 -49.68 9.56 -7.53
CA ALA A 9 -48.31 10.00 -7.32
C ALA A 9 -47.80 9.63 -5.92
N ILE A 10 -48.65 9.80 -4.90
CA ILE A 10 -48.37 9.38 -3.52
C ILE A 10 -48.08 7.88 -3.46
N ALA A 11 -48.95 7.06 -4.06
CA ALA A 11 -48.78 5.62 -4.12
C ALA A 11 -47.49 5.21 -4.85
N LYS A 12 -47.12 5.94 -5.92
CA LYS A 12 -45.90 5.70 -6.67
C LYS A 12 -44.66 5.99 -5.83
N ILE A 13 -44.60 7.14 -5.14
CA ILE A 13 -43.46 7.51 -4.28
C ILE A 13 -43.31 6.50 -3.14
N LYS A 14 -44.42 6.16 -2.47
CA LYS A 14 -44.41 5.16 -1.40
C LYS A 14 -43.87 3.82 -1.88
N ARG A 15 -44.35 3.34 -3.04
CA ARG A 15 -43.83 2.11 -3.64
C ARG A 15 -42.34 2.20 -3.96
N SER A 16 -41.89 3.31 -4.54
CA SER A 16 -40.47 3.51 -4.87
C SER A 16 -39.55 3.48 -3.64
N ILE A 17 -39.99 4.02 -2.50
CA ILE A 17 -39.24 3.93 -1.24
C ILE A 17 -39.24 2.49 -0.73
N GLN A 18 -40.41 1.84 -0.70
CA GLN A 18 -40.54 0.48 -0.17
C GLN A 18 -39.83 -0.58 -1.02
N SER A 19 -39.73 -0.35 -2.32
CA SER A 19 -39.01 -1.20 -3.27
C SER A 19 -37.62 -0.65 -3.62
N PHE A 20 -37.07 0.24 -2.79
CA PHE A 20 -35.73 0.74 -3.01
C PHE A 20 -34.74 -0.42 -2.99
N SER A 21 -33.81 -0.40 -3.94
CA SER A 21 -32.71 -1.35 -4.02
C SER A 21 -31.47 -0.63 -4.49
N GLN A 22 -30.34 -0.94 -3.86
CA GLN A 22 -29.02 -0.60 -4.35
C GLN A 22 -28.66 -1.56 -5.50
N ASN A 23 -28.08 -1.01 -6.57
CA ASN A 23 -27.61 -1.82 -7.68
C ASN A 23 -26.26 -2.47 -7.35
N SER A 24 -25.94 -3.63 -7.95
CA SER A 24 -24.70 -4.36 -7.66
C SER A 24 -23.41 -3.60 -7.99
N THR A 25 -23.47 -2.64 -8.92
CA THR A 25 -22.33 -1.80 -9.35
C THR A 25 -22.30 -0.45 -8.65
N GLU A 26 -23.28 -0.17 -7.81
CA GLU A 26 -23.50 1.15 -7.23
C GLU A 26 -22.90 1.23 -5.83
N SER A 27 -22.22 2.33 -5.56
CA SER A 27 -21.68 2.64 -4.24
C SER A 27 -22.76 3.05 -3.24
N LEU A 28 -22.45 2.98 -1.94
CA LEU A 28 -23.35 3.48 -0.90
C LEU A 28 -23.66 4.98 -1.07
N SER A 29 -22.70 5.77 -1.57
CA SER A 29 -22.87 7.19 -1.84
C SER A 29 -23.91 7.46 -2.93
N GLU A 30 -23.79 6.79 -4.07
CA GLU A 30 -24.77 6.93 -5.16
C GLU A 30 -26.18 6.47 -4.74
N ALA A 31 -26.25 5.37 -3.99
CA ALA A 31 -27.51 4.85 -3.47
C ALA A 31 -28.16 5.86 -2.49
N TRP A 32 -27.37 6.49 -1.63
CA TRP A 32 -27.84 7.50 -0.69
C TRP A 32 -28.38 8.74 -1.41
N GLU A 33 -27.71 9.25 -2.44
CA GLU A 33 -28.21 10.38 -3.23
C GLU A 33 -29.55 10.07 -3.89
N ARG A 34 -29.70 8.89 -4.51
CA ARG A 34 -31.00 8.46 -5.08
C ARG A 34 -32.08 8.35 -4.01
N PHE A 35 -31.72 7.89 -2.82
CA PHE A 35 -32.66 7.78 -1.72
C PHE A 35 -33.12 9.15 -1.22
N LYS A 36 -32.21 10.13 -1.13
CA LYS A 36 -32.54 11.52 -0.79
C LYS A 36 -33.53 12.14 -1.78
N ASP A 37 -33.36 11.89 -3.07
CA ASP A 37 -34.32 12.33 -4.09
C ASP A 37 -35.72 11.77 -3.89
N LEU A 38 -35.85 10.53 -3.40
CA LEU A 38 -37.13 9.93 -3.07
C LEU A 38 -37.71 10.51 -1.79
N LYS A 39 -36.87 10.73 -0.77
CA LYS A 39 -37.25 11.36 0.50
C LYS A 39 -37.80 12.77 0.30
N ILE A 40 -37.14 13.61 -0.51
CA ILE A 40 -37.58 14.99 -0.81
C ILE A 40 -38.97 15.00 -1.46
N LYS A 41 -39.27 14.01 -2.30
CA LYS A 41 -40.58 13.87 -2.95
C LYS A 41 -41.66 13.31 -2.03
N CYS A 42 -41.28 12.70 -0.90
CA CYS A 42 -42.20 12.06 0.04
C CYS A 42 -42.75 13.09 1.04
N PRO A 43 -44.08 13.31 1.09
CA PRO A 43 -44.67 14.12 2.14
C PRO A 43 -44.36 13.53 3.54
N PRO A 44 -44.05 14.34 4.56
CA PRO A 44 -43.70 13.83 5.90
C PRO A 44 -44.77 12.97 6.56
N ALA A 45 -46.05 13.18 6.23
CA ALA A 45 -47.16 12.40 6.78
C ALA A 45 -47.35 11.02 6.12
N LEU A 46 -46.61 10.71 5.05
CA LEU A 46 -46.82 9.50 4.25
C LEU A 46 -46.06 8.28 4.78
N ILE A 47 -44.84 8.51 5.27
CA ILE A 47 -43.93 7.50 5.81
C ILE A 47 -43.17 8.19 6.95
N ASP A 48 -43.16 7.55 8.12
CA ASP A 48 -42.39 8.02 9.26
C ASP A 48 -40.88 7.88 9.03
N PRO A 49 -40.03 8.69 9.69
CA PRO A 49 -38.58 8.67 9.49
C PRO A 49 -37.93 7.32 9.78
N ASP A 50 -38.38 6.58 10.80
CA ASP A 50 -37.88 5.25 11.13
C ASP A 50 -38.13 4.26 9.99
N SER A 51 -39.36 4.21 9.48
CA SER A 51 -39.70 3.43 8.31
C SER A 51 -38.88 3.83 7.10
N LEU A 52 -38.60 5.13 6.90
CA LEU A 52 -37.79 5.61 5.80
C LEU A 52 -36.37 5.00 5.86
N MET A 53 -35.70 5.11 7.01
CA MET A 53 -34.37 4.53 7.22
C MET A 53 -34.37 3.00 7.15
N PHE A 54 -35.43 2.35 7.64
CA PHE A 54 -35.60 0.92 7.51
C PHE A 54 -35.63 0.47 6.04
N HIS A 55 -36.44 1.10 5.19
CA HIS A 55 -36.52 0.72 3.78
C HIS A 55 -35.23 1.02 3.02
N PHE A 56 -34.54 2.13 3.36
CA PHE A 56 -33.20 2.40 2.85
C PHE A 56 -32.27 1.23 3.18
N TYR A 57 -32.11 0.91 4.47
CA TYR A 57 -31.23 -0.16 4.93
C TYR A 57 -31.60 -1.49 4.27
N GLN A 58 -32.89 -1.89 4.24
CA GLN A 58 -33.31 -3.15 3.63
C GLN A 58 -32.92 -3.27 2.15
N GLY A 59 -33.01 -2.17 1.41
CA GLY A 59 -32.64 -2.09 0.00
C GLY A 59 -31.13 -2.13 -0.27
N LEU A 60 -30.27 -2.03 0.74
CA LEU A 60 -28.82 -2.02 0.55
C LEU A 60 -28.24 -3.41 0.31
N LEU A 61 -27.11 -3.42 -0.40
CA LEU A 61 -26.24 -4.59 -0.53
C LEU A 61 -25.69 -4.99 0.85
N VAL A 62 -25.39 -6.28 1.01
CA VAL A 62 -24.83 -6.83 2.26
C VAL A 62 -23.52 -6.13 2.67
N SER A 63 -22.68 -5.74 1.70
CA SER A 63 -21.45 -4.99 1.96
C SER A 63 -21.73 -3.63 2.59
N SER A 64 -22.67 -2.87 2.02
CA SER A 64 -23.06 -1.56 2.53
C SER A 64 -23.79 -1.65 3.88
N LYS A 65 -24.63 -2.67 4.10
CA LYS A 65 -25.22 -2.95 5.41
C LYS A 65 -24.15 -3.15 6.48
N LYS A 66 -23.15 -4.00 6.20
CA LYS A 66 -22.02 -4.25 7.10
C LYS A 66 -21.22 -2.98 7.39
N GLU A 67 -20.99 -2.14 6.40
CA GLU A 67 -20.30 -0.86 6.58
C GLU A 67 -21.05 0.07 7.54
N LEU A 68 -22.39 0.13 7.40
CA LEU A 68 -23.25 0.89 8.30
C LEU A 68 -23.26 0.31 9.72
N ASP A 69 -23.46 -1.00 9.86
CA ASP A 69 -23.54 -1.65 11.17
C ASP A 69 -22.21 -1.55 11.94
N HIS A 70 -21.07 -1.73 11.27
CA HIS A 70 -19.75 -1.56 11.90
C HIS A 70 -19.47 -0.11 12.32
N SER A 71 -20.11 0.86 11.66
CA SER A 71 -19.92 2.28 11.95
C SER A 71 -20.98 2.84 12.91
N SER A 72 -21.99 2.02 13.27
CA SER A 72 -23.05 2.37 14.22
C SER A 72 -22.50 2.52 15.63
N LYS A 73 -23.04 3.48 16.39
CA LYS A 73 -22.69 3.71 17.80
C LYS A 73 -23.22 2.61 18.74
N VAL A 74 -24.30 1.95 18.35
CA VAL A 74 -25.04 0.95 19.16
C VAL A 74 -24.90 -0.47 18.60
N GLY A 75 -24.06 -0.65 17.57
CA GLY A 75 -23.74 -1.96 16.97
C GLY A 75 -24.65 -2.38 15.81
N SER A 76 -25.76 -1.68 15.60
CA SER A 76 -26.69 -1.89 14.49
C SER A 76 -27.19 -0.55 13.98
N PHE A 77 -27.31 -0.41 12.67
CA PHE A 77 -27.88 0.80 12.06
C PHE A 77 -29.36 0.99 12.45
N LEU A 78 -30.13 -0.10 12.51
CA LEU A 78 -31.57 -0.03 12.78
C LEU A 78 -31.93 0.28 14.24
N ASP A 79 -30.96 0.23 15.15
CA ASP A 79 -31.18 0.52 16.58
C ASP A 79 -30.91 2.00 16.93
N MET A 80 -30.45 2.80 15.97
CA MET A 80 -30.20 4.24 16.11
C MET A 80 -31.44 5.07 15.75
N THR A 81 -31.48 6.34 16.18
CA THR A 81 -32.57 7.23 15.75
C THR A 81 -32.42 7.59 14.26
N PRO A 82 -33.51 8.00 13.58
CA PRO A 82 -33.44 8.40 12.17
C PRO A 82 -32.44 9.52 11.90
N GLU A 83 -32.33 10.49 12.81
CA GLU A 83 -31.38 11.60 12.69
C GLU A 83 -29.93 11.12 12.75
N GLU A 84 -29.63 10.21 13.67
CA GLU A 84 -28.28 9.64 13.79
C GLU A 84 -27.95 8.73 12.61
N ASN A 85 -28.94 8.03 12.07
CA ASN A 85 -28.81 7.23 10.86
C ASN A 85 -28.45 8.10 9.65
N GLU A 86 -29.15 9.21 9.47
CA GLU A 86 -28.84 10.16 8.39
C GLU A 86 -27.45 10.77 8.56
N GLU A 87 -27.09 11.20 9.77
CA GLU A 87 -25.75 11.73 10.06
C GLU A 87 -24.66 10.70 9.74
N LEU A 88 -24.87 9.44 10.11
CA LEU A 88 -23.92 8.36 9.86
C LEU A 88 -23.73 8.11 8.36
N VAL A 89 -24.83 8.01 7.60
CA VAL A 89 -24.76 7.79 6.15
C VAL A 89 -24.12 8.99 5.47
N GLU A 90 -24.50 10.21 5.81
CA GLU A 90 -23.87 11.44 5.29
C GLU A 90 -22.37 11.46 5.60
N LYS A 91 -21.96 11.11 6.81
CA LYS A 91 -20.55 11.02 7.19
C LYS A 91 -19.80 9.99 6.33
N LEU A 92 -20.34 8.79 6.16
CA LEU A 92 -19.68 7.74 5.38
C LEU A 92 -19.59 8.08 3.90
N THR A 93 -20.67 8.64 3.34
CA THR A 93 -20.76 9.01 1.93
C THR A 93 -19.97 10.28 1.60
N SER A 94 -19.89 11.24 2.53
CA SER A 94 -19.02 12.41 2.41
C SER A 94 -17.54 12.04 2.54
N ASN A 95 -17.22 11.10 3.44
CA ASN A 95 -15.85 10.67 3.67
C ASN A 95 -15.33 9.70 2.60
N ALA A 96 -16.21 8.94 1.92
CA ALA A 96 -15.81 8.07 0.82
C ALA A 96 -14.97 8.82 -0.22
N LYS A 97 -15.30 10.09 -0.51
CA LYS A 97 -14.54 10.94 -1.41
C LYS A 97 -13.08 11.17 -0.97
N TYR A 98 -12.79 11.17 0.34
CA TYR A 98 -11.45 11.38 0.89
C TYR A 98 -10.68 10.07 1.16
N TRP A 99 -11.37 8.99 1.54
CA TRP A 99 -10.71 7.70 1.85
C TRP A 99 -10.21 6.94 0.60
N TYR A 100 -10.74 7.23 -0.60
CA TYR A 100 -10.23 6.66 -1.84
C TYR A 100 -8.99 7.40 -2.38
N GLU A 101 -8.74 8.65 -1.98
CA GLU A 101 -7.50 9.36 -2.35
C GLU A 101 -6.29 8.83 -1.57
N ASP A 102 -6.48 8.41 -0.31
CA ASP A 102 -5.40 7.86 0.53
C ASP A 102 -5.22 6.34 0.39
N ARG A 103 -6.12 5.67 -0.34
CA ARG A 103 -6.03 4.24 -0.68
C ARG A 103 -5.96 4.01 -2.17
N VAL A 104 -4.98 4.64 -2.83
CA VAL A 104 -4.30 3.95 -3.94
C VAL A 104 -3.79 2.63 -3.34
N PRO A 105 -4.22 1.46 -3.80
CA PRO A 105 -3.54 0.23 -3.44
C PRO A 105 -2.13 0.38 -4.02
N GLN A 106 -1.16 0.76 -3.18
CA GLN A 106 0.25 0.51 -3.47
C GLN A 106 0.33 -0.99 -3.70
N GLN A 107 0.39 -1.37 -4.98
CA GLN A 107 0.55 -2.75 -5.38
C GLN A 107 1.73 -3.30 -4.59
N LYS A 108 1.45 -4.28 -3.73
CA LYS A 108 2.50 -4.95 -2.98
C LYS A 108 3.41 -5.67 -3.98
N ALA A 109 4.68 -5.24 -3.94
CA ALA A 109 5.90 -5.99 -4.21
C ALA A 109 6.05 -6.63 -5.60
N GLY A 110 6.89 -6.03 -6.44
CA GLY A 110 7.49 -6.77 -7.55
C GLY A 110 8.27 -5.96 -8.59
N MET A 111 8.02 -4.66 -8.75
CA MET A 111 8.74 -3.87 -9.73
C MET A 111 8.73 -2.40 -9.32
N TYR A 112 9.90 -1.85 -9.00
CA TYR A 112 10.05 -0.39 -8.95
C TYR A 112 10.00 0.11 -10.38
N GLU A 113 8.99 0.91 -10.71
CA GLU A 113 9.04 1.74 -11.90
C GLU A 113 10.12 2.79 -11.63
N VAL A 114 11.30 2.60 -12.21
CA VAL A 114 12.40 3.55 -12.07
C VAL A 114 12.03 4.76 -12.91
N ASP A 115 11.85 5.90 -12.26
CA ASP A 115 11.62 7.17 -12.95
C ASP A 115 12.72 7.43 -13.99
N THR A 116 12.32 7.91 -15.17
CA THR A 116 13.22 8.07 -16.32
C THR A 116 14.45 8.94 -16.00
N PHE A 117 14.30 9.94 -15.12
CA PHE A 117 15.41 10.77 -14.67
C PHE A 117 16.41 9.97 -13.83
N THR A 118 15.91 9.08 -12.97
CA THR A 118 16.76 8.21 -12.13
C THR A 118 17.53 7.20 -12.99
N ALA A 119 16.89 6.62 -14.01
CA ALA A 119 17.55 5.70 -14.95
C ALA A 119 18.63 6.40 -15.79
N LEU A 120 18.36 7.62 -16.27
CA LEU A 120 19.33 8.44 -17.01
C LEU A 120 20.51 8.85 -16.12
N LYS A 121 20.25 9.23 -14.86
CA LYS A 121 21.28 9.57 -13.89
C LYS A 121 22.22 8.40 -13.62
N ALA A 122 21.67 7.19 -13.41
CA ALA A 122 22.46 5.99 -13.19
C ALA A 122 23.31 5.61 -14.42
N SER A 123 22.77 5.78 -15.64
CA SER A 123 23.54 5.60 -16.88
C SER A 123 24.68 6.60 -17.00
N MET A 124 24.42 7.86 -16.67
CA MET A 124 25.44 8.92 -16.70
C MET A 124 26.56 8.66 -15.70
N GLU A 125 26.23 8.27 -14.46
CA GLU A 125 27.22 7.91 -13.43
C GLU A 125 28.08 6.71 -13.86
N SER A 126 27.49 5.72 -14.54
CA SER A 126 28.22 4.56 -15.05
C SER A 126 29.18 4.92 -16.19
N LEU A 127 28.77 5.82 -17.09
CA LEU A 127 29.64 6.34 -18.16
C LEU A 127 30.81 7.17 -17.61
N ILE A 128 30.54 8.00 -16.60
CA ILE A 128 31.58 8.78 -15.92
C ILE A 128 32.60 7.84 -15.27
N LYS A 129 32.12 6.82 -14.54
CA LYS A 129 32.99 5.85 -13.88
C LYS A 129 33.86 5.08 -14.88
N ARG A 130 33.31 4.68 -16.04
CA ARG A 130 34.06 4.01 -17.10
C ARG A 130 35.10 4.92 -17.74
N THR A 131 34.74 6.16 -18.04
CA THR A 131 35.66 7.15 -18.62
C THR A 131 36.84 7.43 -17.68
N ILE A 132 36.57 7.56 -16.38
CA ILE A 132 37.61 7.73 -15.36
C ILE A 132 38.51 6.46 -15.31
N GLN A 133 37.94 5.27 -15.35
CA GLN A 133 38.68 4.00 -15.37
C GLN A 133 39.59 3.87 -16.62
N ASP A 134 39.11 4.28 -17.79
CA ASP A 134 39.86 4.20 -19.06
C ASP A 134 41.03 5.21 -19.11
N GLN A 135 40.86 6.41 -18.52
CA GLN A 135 41.93 7.41 -18.39
C GLN A 135 43.07 6.93 -17.47
N PHE A 136 42.75 6.16 -16.41
CA PHE A 136 43.77 5.57 -15.53
C PHE A 136 44.38 4.28 -16.08
N SER A 137 43.74 3.62 -17.05
CA SER A 137 44.25 2.40 -17.69
C SER A 137 45.14 2.66 -18.91
N ALA A 138 45.13 3.90 -19.45
CA ALA A 138 45.98 4.31 -20.58
C ALA A 138 47.44 4.64 -20.19
N SER A 139 47.82 4.61 -18.91
CA SER A 139 49.18 4.88 -18.45
C SER A 139 49.86 3.64 -17.84
N SER A 140 49.97 2.54 -18.59
CA SER A 140 50.98 1.50 -18.31
C SER A 140 51.22 0.62 -19.53
N HIS A 141 52.13 1.07 -20.39
CA HIS A 141 52.88 0.16 -21.26
C HIS A 141 54.37 0.24 -20.96
N PRO A 142 55.09 -0.91 -20.96
CA PRO A 142 56.44 -1.02 -20.44
C PRO A 142 57.45 -0.59 -21.51
N ASN A 143 58.38 0.30 -21.16
CA ASN A 143 59.49 0.66 -22.03
C ASN A 143 60.73 -0.15 -21.62
N LYS A 144 61.25 -0.98 -22.53
CA LYS A 144 62.57 -1.65 -22.42
C LYS A 144 63.51 -1.05 -23.45
N GLN A 145 64.72 -0.69 -22.99
CA GLN A 145 66.06 -0.71 -23.63
C GLN A 145 66.91 0.38 -22.91
N HIS A 146 68.18 0.22 -22.55
CA HIS A 146 69.33 -0.40 -23.24
C HIS A 146 70.51 -0.67 -22.25
N GLU A 147 71.40 -1.60 -22.62
CA GLU A 147 72.64 -2.10 -21.97
C GLU A 147 73.68 -0.98 -21.64
N SER A 148 74.63 -1.12 -20.68
CA SER A 148 75.79 -2.03 -20.76
C SER A 148 76.71 -2.08 -19.51
N ILE A 149 77.34 -3.26 -19.32
CA ILE A 149 78.70 -3.63 -18.78
C ILE A 149 79.03 -3.41 -17.28
N ALA A 150 79.23 -4.52 -16.53
CA ALA A 150 80.56 -5.06 -16.15
C ALA A 150 80.47 -6.27 -15.18
N GLN A 151 80.99 -7.41 -15.64
CA GLN A 151 81.68 -8.53 -14.95
C GLN A 151 81.37 -8.87 -13.46
N ALA A 152 80.89 -10.09 -13.19
CA ALA A 152 81.66 -11.29 -12.79
C ALA A 152 81.85 -11.37 -11.25
N ASN A 153 81.72 -12.48 -10.51
CA ASN A 153 81.65 -13.93 -10.71
C ASN A 153 81.04 -14.55 -9.43
N ALA A 154 80.47 -15.77 -9.56
CA ALA A 154 80.54 -16.92 -8.63
C ALA A 154 80.16 -16.72 -7.13
N TYR A 155 79.43 -17.61 -6.45
CA TYR A 155 79.78 -19.01 -6.22
C TYR A 155 78.68 -19.66 -5.32
N TYR A 156 78.23 -20.84 -5.74
CA TYR A 156 77.75 -21.98 -4.93
C TYR A 156 76.29 -22.21 -4.53
N GLN A 157 75.98 -23.50 -4.68
CA GLN A 157 74.72 -24.23 -4.62
C GLN A 157 74.37 -24.70 -3.19
N GLY A 158 73.10 -25.09 -3.04
CA GLY A 158 72.64 -26.10 -2.08
C GLY A 158 71.50 -25.56 -1.22
N GLY A 159 70.33 -26.18 -1.10
CA GLY A 159 69.79 -27.44 -1.58
C GLY A 159 68.60 -27.83 -0.69
N SER A 160 67.53 -28.42 -1.28
CA SER A 160 66.49 -29.26 -0.66
C SER A 160 65.62 -28.63 0.47
N SER A 161 64.36 -28.97 0.75
CA SER A 161 63.44 -30.03 0.34
C SER A 161 62.04 -29.70 0.89
N SER A 162 61.01 -29.94 0.07
CA SER A 162 59.73 -30.66 0.34
C SER A 162 58.95 -30.50 1.65
N HIS A 163 57.64 -30.24 1.47
CA HIS A 163 56.47 -30.76 2.22
C HIS A 163 56.37 -30.39 3.73
N GLN A 164 55.22 -30.13 4.36
CA GLN A 164 53.82 -30.47 4.11
C GLN A 164 52.96 -29.58 5.04
N ASN A 165 51.67 -29.43 4.69
CA ASN A 165 50.63 -28.85 5.55
C ASN A 165 50.49 -29.62 6.88
N GLU A 166 50.24 -28.90 7.98
CA GLU A 166 49.28 -29.36 8.99
C GLU A 166 48.57 -28.18 9.65
N LEU A 167 47.24 -28.26 9.67
CA LEU A 167 46.39 -27.52 10.58
C LEU A 167 46.62 -28.07 12.00
N VAL A 168 46.87 -27.21 12.98
CA VAL A 168 46.49 -27.50 14.37
C VAL A 168 45.72 -26.33 14.94
N LEU A 169 44.58 -26.72 15.51
CA LEU A 169 43.52 -25.91 16.07
C LEU A 169 43.94 -25.15 17.34
N SER A 170 43.25 -24.03 17.47
CA SER A 170 43.13 -23.14 18.62
C SER A 170 43.06 -23.83 19.98
N CYS A 171 43.77 -23.27 20.96
CA CYS A 171 43.38 -23.33 22.37
C CYS A 171 43.94 -22.08 23.07
N GLU A 172 43.07 -21.35 23.78
CA GLU A 172 43.31 -20.89 25.15
C GLU A 172 42.04 -20.18 25.66
N SER A 173 41.30 -20.87 26.53
CA SER A 173 40.25 -20.29 27.38
C SER A 173 40.76 -20.26 28.81
N CYS A 174 40.65 -19.10 29.44
CA CYS A 174 41.09 -18.82 30.79
C CYS A 174 40.10 -19.30 31.87
N THR A 175 40.67 -19.48 33.07
CA THR A 175 40.09 -19.35 34.42
C THR A 175 39.69 -20.61 35.18
N GLY A 176 40.17 -20.68 36.43
CA GLY A 176 39.34 -21.05 37.57
C GLY A 176 39.88 -22.17 38.45
N ALA A 177 40.63 -21.80 39.48
CA ALA A 177 41.13 -22.69 40.53
C ALA A 177 40.00 -23.23 41.44
N ASP A 178 39.99 -24.56 41.60
CA ASP A 178 40.18 -25.35 42.82
C ASP A 178 39.43 -25.06 44.15
N LEU A 179 38.91 -26.18 44.70
CA LEU A 179 38.73 -26.61 46.11
C LEU A 179 37.36 -26.48 46.82
N THR A 180 36.71 -27.66 46.95
CA THR A 180 36.22 -28.36 48.18
C THR A 180 35.77 -27.48 49.36
N SER A 181 34.61 -27.65 50.00
CA SER A 181 33.92 -28.84 50.50
C SER A 181 32.50 -28.46 50.94
#